data_AF-A0A0P1B3C1-F1
#
_entry.id   AF-A0A0P1B3C1-F1
#
_cell.length_a   1.000
_cell.length_b   1.000
_cell.length_c   1.000
_cell.angle_alpha   90.00
_cell.angle_beta   90.00
_cell.angle_gamma   90.00
#
_symmetry.space_group_name_H-M   'P 1'
#
loop_
_entity.id
_entity.type
_entity.pdbx_description
1 polymer ?
#
loop_
_entity_poly.entity_id
_entity_poly.type
_entity_poly.pdbx_seq_one_letter_code
_entity_poly.pdbx_strand_id
1 'polypeptide(L)'
;MSNATRELRPLYKKLLRLAQNLPQSKRQSSIDQIRREFRCHEDLTDPKEVSEFIQRAQSSLSYLKIITPRTESNTGVQRFIYRNGQRVNAADFEKKGNENARWKTQDMEAGYKRHHQLLRRQYFMDRKSGPPRPIF
;
A
#
# COMPACT_ATOMS: atom_id res chain seq x y z
N MET A 1 34.50 -20.90 10.67
CA MET A 1 33.13 -20.75 10.12
C MET A 1 33.21 -19.75 8.96
N SER A 2 33.27 -20.24 7.73
CA SER A 2 33.44 -19.42 6.53
C SER A 2 32.24 -18.47 6.34
N ASN A 3 32.47 -17.24 5.87
CA ASN A 3 31.41 -16.26 5.61
C ASN A 3 30.26 -16.82 4.76
N ALA A 4 30.55 -17.75 3.85
CA ALA A 4 29.57 -18.44 3.00
C ALA A 4 28.50 -19.22 3.81
N THR A 5 28.90 -19.91 4.89
CA THR A 5 27.95 -20.64 5.75
C THR A 5 26.99 -19.71 6.50
N ARG A 6 27.41 -18.47 6.77
CA ARG A 6 26.58 -17.45 7.43
C ARG A 6 25.45 -16.97 6.51
N GLU A 7 25.63 -17.00 5.19
CA GLU A 7 24.65 -16.57 4.20
C GLU A 7 23.58 -17.63 3.88
N LEU A 8 23.91 -18.92 4.06
CA LEU A 8 23.01 -20.03 3.77
C LEU A 8 21.73 -20.00 4.63
N ARG A 9 21.85 -19.76 5.94
CA ARG A 9 20.70 -19.79 6.86
C ARG A 9 19.67 -18.68 6.55
N PRO A 10 20.05 -17.41 6.33
CA PRO A 10 19.13 -16.38 5.84
C PRO A 10 18.49 -16.74 4.50
N LEU A 11 19.26 -17.31 3.56
CA LEU A 11 18.78 -17.65 2.23
C LEU A 11 17.75 -18.78 2.25
N TYR A 12 18.02 -19.84 3.02
CA TYR A 12 17.07 -20.93 3.30
C TYR A 12 15.75 -20.40 3.85
N LYS A 13 15.81 -19.52 4.87
CA LYS A 13 14.59 -18.92 5.45
C LYS A 13 13.81 -18.08 4.43
N LYS A 14 14.49 -17.33 3.57
CA LYS A 14 13.85 -16.54 2.51
C LYS A 14 13.15 -17.44 1.49
N LEU A 15 13.79 -18.52 1.05
CA LEU A 15 13.22 -19.50 0.14
C LEU A 15 11.97 -20.15 0.73
N LEU A 16 12.03 -20.61 1.98
CA LEU A 16 10.87 -21.19 2.66
C LEU A 16 9.70 -20.20 2.78
N ARG A 17 10.00 -18.95 3.14
CA ARG A 17 8.96 -17.91 3.27
C ARG A 17 8.27 -17.62 1.94
N LEU A 18 9.00 -17.61 0.82
CA LEU A 18 8.40 -17.45 -0.50
C LEU A 18 7.62 -18.69 -0.94
N ALA A 19 8.16 -19.88 -0.69
CA ALA A 19 7.47 -21.13 -1.00
C ALA A 19 6.12 -21.24 -0.25
N GLN A 20 6.04 -20.75 0.98
CA GLN A 20 4.78 -20.65 1.74
C GLN A 20 3.73 -19.76 1.08
N ASN A 21 4.14 -18.75 0.32
CA ASN A 21 3.23 -17.84 -0.39
C ASN A 21 2.76 -18.40 -1.75
N LEU A 22 3.23 -19.58 -2.17
CA LEU A 22 2.75 -20.23 -3.38
C LEU A 22 1.30 -20.73 -3.22
N PRO A 23 0.59 -20.93 -4.35
CA PRO A 23 -0.71 -21.60 -4.37
C PRO A 23 -0.66 -22.95 -3.65
N GLN A 24 -1.75 -23.29 -2.97
CA GLN A 24 -1.83 -24.47 -2.09
C GLN A 24 -1.43 -25.79 -2.77
N SER A 25 -1.71 -25.91 -4.08
CA SER A 25 -1.35 -27.09 -4.89
C SER A 25 0.16 -27.31 -5.01
N LYS A 26 0.98 -26.25 -5.02
CA LYS A 26 2.44 -26.34 -5.22
C LYS A 26 3.25 -26.11 -3.95
N ARG A 27 2.66 -25.45 -2.94
CA ARG A 27 3.32 -25.04 -1.70
C ARG A 27 4.09 -26.16 -1.01
N GLN A 28 3.43 -27.27 -0.70
CA GLN A 28 4.03 -28.34 0.09
C GLN A 28 5.16 -29.04 -0.68
N SER A 29 4.93 -29.34 -1.95
CA SER A 29 5.94 -29.92 -2.85
C SER A 29 7.20 -29.05 -2.94
N SER A 30 7.05 -27.73 -3.12
CA SER A 30 8.18 -26.80 -3.16
C SER A 30 8.92 -26.71 -1.82
N ILE A 31 8.21 -26.71 -0.68
CA ILE A 31 8.83 -26.70 0.65
C ILE A 31 9.66 -27.96 0.87
N ASP A 32 9.11 -29.13 0.52
CA ASP A 32 9.80 -30.40 0.71
C ASP A 32 11.01 -30.54 -0.22
N GLN A 33 10.91 -30.05 -1.46
CA GLN A 33 12.06 -29.97 -2.37
C GLN A 33 13.18 -29.10 -1.77
N ILE A 34 12.86 -27.88 -1.30
CA ILE A 34 13.86 -26.98 -0.70
C ILE A 34 14.52 -27.65 0.52
N ARG A 35 13.72 -28.30 1.39
CA ARG A 35 14.27 -29.01 2.56
C ARG A 35 15.18 -30.16 2.17
N ARG A 36 14.81 -30.93 1.14
CA ARG A 36 15.63 -32.05 0.66
C ARG A 36 16.95 -31.55 0.09
N GLU A 37 16.93 -30.56 -0.80
CA GLU A 37 18.15 -30.02 -1.41
C GLU A 37 19.13 -29.48 -0.35
N PHE A 38 18.65 -28.72 0.64
CA PHE A 38 19.53 -28.21 1.70
C PHE A 38 20.06 -29.30 2.64
N ARG A 39 19.31 -30.38 2.87
CA ARG A 39 19.78 -31.52 3.68
C ARG A 39 20.79 -32.39 2.93
N CYS A 40 20.58 -32.61 1.62
CA CYS A 40 21.52 -33.37 0.80
C CYS A 40 22.90 -32.71 0.69
N HIS A 41 22.99 -31.41 0.95
CA HIS A 41 24.20 -30.61 0.84
C HIS A 41 24.69 -30.09 2.20
N GLU A 42 24.28 -30.71 3.31
CA GLU A 42 24.65 -30.30 4.68
C GLU A 42 26.16 -30.50 4.96
N ASP A 43 26.74 -31.58 4.43
CA ASP A 43 28.14 -31.96 4.68
C ASP A 43 29.14 -31.32 3.70
N LEU A 44 28.68 -30.44 2.79
CA LEU A 44 29.55 -29.76 1.83
C LEU A 44 30.54 -28.85 2.56
N THR A 45 31.82 -29.22 2.49
CA THR A 45 32.91 -28.50 3.15
C THR A 45 33.79 -27.71 2.16
N ASP A 46 33.76 -28.05 0.87
CA ASP A 46 34.52 -27.33 -0.16
C ASP A 46 33.93 -25.93 -0.41
N PRO A 47 34.69 -24.84 -0.22
CA PRO A 47 34.22 -23.48 -0.45
C PRO A 47 33.72 -23.23 -1.88
N LYS A 48 34.26 -23.92 -2.90
CA LYS A 48 33.83 -23.73 -4.30
C LYS A 48 32.42 -24.27 -4.51
N GLU A 49 32.17 -25.51 -4.10
CA GLU A 49 30.86 -26.15 -4.21
C GLU A 49 29.80 -25.41 -3.40
N VAL A 50 30.15 -24.90 -2.22
CA VAL A 50 29.25 -24.06 -1.41
C VAL A 50 28.88 -22.78 -2.16
N SER A 51 29.84 -22.14 -2.86
CA SER A 51 29.57 -20.92 -3.62
C SER A 51 28.63 -21.16 -4.81
N GLU A 52 28.82 -22.27 -5.53
CA GLU A 52 27.96 -22.67 -6.64
C GLU A 52 26.54 -23.00 -6.15
N PHE A 53 26.44 -23.70 -5.02
CA PHE A 53 25.15 -24.00 -4.39
C PHE A 53 24.42 -22.72 -3.97
N ILE A 54 25.12 -21.74 -3.39
CA ILE A 54 24.56 -20.43 -3.05
C ILE A 54 24.04 -19.73 -4.31
N GLN A 55 24.81 -19.70 -5.40
CA GLN A 55 24.38 -19.08 -6.66
C GLN A 55 23.13 -19.75 -7.23
N ARG A 56 23.08 -21.09 -7.22
CA ARG A 56 21.89 -21.84 -7.65
C ARG A 56 20.67 -21.48 -6.80
N ALA A 57 20.83 -21.44 -5.48
CA ALA A 57 19.76 -21.10 -4.56
C ALA A 57 19.29 -19.65 -4.69
N GLN A 58 20.20 -18.71 -5.02
CA GLN A 58 19.85 -17.32 -5.36
C GLN A 58 19.06 -17.22 -6.66
N SER A 59 19.41 -17.99 -7.69
CA SER A 59 18.65 -18.06 -8.95
C SER A 59 17.23 -18.59 -8.70
N SER A 60 17.09 -19.67 -7.93
CA SER A 60 15.79 -20.22 -7.51
C SER A 60 14.97 -19.20 -6.71
N LEU A 61 15.62 -18.42 -5.84
CA LEU A 61 14.98 -17.34 -5.08
C LEU A 61 14.44 -16.25 -6.02
N SER A 62 15.21 -15.83 -7.01
CA SER A 62 14.79 -14.82 -7.99
C SER A 62 13.61 -15.30 -8.83
N TYR A 63 13.65 -16.55 -9.29
CA TYR A 63 12.53 -17.18 -10.00
C TYR A 63 11.27 -17.24 -9.15
N LEU A 64 11.39 -17.69 -7.89
CA LEU A 64 10.25 -17.73 -6.97
C LEU A 64 9.66 -16.34 -6.74
N LYS A 65 10.47 -15.30 -6.58
CA LYS A 65 9.98 -13.92 -6.44
C LYS A 65 9.14 -13.45 -7.63
N ILE A 66 9.45 -13.89 -8.84
CA ILE A 66 8.70 -13.54 -10.05
C ILE A 66 7.33 -14.24 -10.06
N ILE A 67 7.28 -15.50 -9.63
CA ILE A 67 6.06 -16.33 -9.70
C ILE A 67 5.15 -16.14 -8.49
N THR A 68 5.71 -15.90 -7.32
CA THR A 68 4.91 -15.71 -6.11
C THR A 68 4.26 -14.34 -6.16
N PRO A 69 2.92 -14.23 -6.12
CA PRO A 69 2.26 -12.95 -6.02
C PRO A 69 2.73 -12.24 -4.75
N ARG A 70 3.13 -10.97 -4.90
CA ARG A 70 3.66 -10.18 -3.79
C ARG A 70 2.52 -9.86 -2.83
N THR A 71 2.57 -10.45 -1.64
CA THR A 71 1.67 -10.07 -0.55
C THR A 71 2.05 -8.67 -0.09
N GLU A 72 1.08 -7.76 -0.03
CA GLU A 72 1.32 -6.41 0.46
C GLU A 72 1.85 -6.48 1.89
N SER A 73 3.03 -5.91 2.11
CA SER A 73 3.64 -5.87 3.42
C SER A 73 3.05 -4.70 4.21
N ASN A 74 2.29 -5.01 5.27
CA ASN A 74 1.78 -4.01 6.23
C ASN A 74 2.87 -3.27 7.03
N THR A 75 4.14 -3.54 6.77
CA THR A 75 5.31 -2.95 7.46
C THR A 75 5.72 -1.57 6.92
N GLY A 76 4.97 -0.97 5.98
CA GLY A 76 5.16 0.41 5.56
C GLY A 76 4.53 1.43 6.53
N VAL A 77 4.76 2.73 6.31
CA VAL A 77 4.07 3.81 7.03
C VAL A 77 2.58 3.74 6.70
N GLN A 78 1.81 3.09 7.58
CA GLN A 78 0.36 3.02 7.46
C GLN A 78 -0.24 4.33 7.99
N ARG A 79 -1.03 5.01 7.16
CA ARG A 79 -1.77 6.20 7.57
C ARG A 79 -3.04 5.75 8.28
N PHE A 80 -3.21 6.18 9.52
CA PHE A 80 -4.41 5.89 10.30
C PHE A 80 -5.19 7.17 10.56
N ILE A 81 -6.50 7.07 10.48
CA ILE A 81 -7.45 8.15 10.78
C ILE A 81 -8.23 7.72 12.02
N TYR A 82 -8.32 8.60 13.01
CA TYR A 82 -9.19 8.38 14.16
C TYR A 82 -10.57 8.95 13.87
N ARG A 83 -11.61 8.12 13.95
CA ARG A 83 -13.02 8.51 13.78
C ARG A 83 -13.85 7.84 14.86
N ASN A 84 -14.71 8.61 15.53
CA ASN A 84 -15.60 8.10 16.59
C ASN A 84 -14.86 7.29 17.69
N GLY A 85 -13.67 7.73 18.07
CA GLY A 85 -12.84 7.04 19.07
C GLY A 85 -12.17 5.74 18.59
N GLN A 86 -12.35 5.35 17.32
CA GLN A 86 -11.75 4.15 16.74
C GLN A 86 -10.67 4.50 15.72
N ARG A 87 -9.58 3.72 15.73
CA ARG A 87 -8.47 3.84 14.76
C ARG A 87 -8.82 3.05 13.51
N VAL A 88 -8.92 3.73 12.38
CA VAL A 88 -9.25 3.13 11.08
C VAL A 88 -8.09 3.32 10.10
N ASN A 89 -7.80 2.32 9.27
CA ASN A 89 -6.79 2.42 8.22
C ASN A 89 -7.29 3.34 7.09
N ALA A 90 -6.48 4.33 6.71
CA ALA A 90 -6.85 5.30 5.68
C ALA A 90 -7.09 4.63 4.31
N ALA A 91 -6.34 3.58 3.96
CA ALA A 91 -6.48 2.92 2.66
C ALA A 91 -7.81 2.18 2.52
N ASP A 92 -8.29 1.55 3.59
CA ASP A 92 -9.59 0.87 3.62
C ASP A 92 -10.75 1.87 3.65
N PHE A 93 -10.50 3.07 4.18
CA PHE A 93 -11.45 4.17 4.18
C PHE A 93 -11.61 4.77 2.78
N GLU A 94 -10.52 4.98 2.05
CA GLU A 94 -10.54 5.50 0.68
C GLU A 94 -11.20 4.53 -0.31
N LYS A 95 -10.98 3.22 -0.17
CA LYS A 95 -11.64 2.19 -1.01
C LYS A 95 -13.15 2.09 -0.80
N LYS A 96 -13.66 2.43 0.38
CA LYS A 96 -15.09 2.34 0.71
C LYS A 96 -15.95 3.43 0.07
N GLY A 97 -15.36 4.39 -0.66
CA GLY A 97 -16.07 5.32 -1.57
C GLY A 97 -17.04 6.31 -0.91
N ASN A 98 -17.47 6.04 0.32
CA ASN A 98 -18.36 6.91 1.07
C ASN A 98 -17.50 7.82 1.94
N GLU A 99 -17.44 9.08 1.51
CA GLU A 99 -16.94 10.26 2.24
C GLU A 99 -15.45 10.59 2.06
N ASN A 100 -14.98 10.67 0.81
CA ASN A 100 -13.79 11.44 0.48
C ASN A 100 -14.17 12.83 -0.06
N ALA A 101 -14.24 13.81 0.83
CA ALA A 101 -13.41 15.00 0.70
C ALA A 101 -13.42 15.85 1.99
N ARG A 102 -12.22 16.11 2.53
CA ARG A 102 -11.99 17.14 3.57
C ARG A 102 -12.20 18.57 3.02
N TRP A 103 -12.24 18.72 1.70
CA TRP A 103 -12.64 19.95 1.01
C TRP A 103 -13.86 19.66 0.16
N LYS A 104 -15.01 20.14 0.60
CA LYS A 104 -16.23 20.09 -0.22
C LYS A 104 -15.94 20.87 -1.49
N THR A 105 -16.08 20.24 -2.66
CA THR A 105 -16.31 20.98 -3.91
C THR A 105 -17.33 22.05 -3.58
N GLN A 106 -16.98 23.33 -3.77
CA GLN A 106 -17.84 24.42 -3.34
C GLN A 106 -19.18 24.21 -4.02
N ASP A 107 -20.24 24.02 -3.23
CA ASP A 107 -21.58 23.88 -3.75
C ASP A 107 -21.92 25.21 -4.42
N MET A 108 -21.76 25.23 -5.74
CA MET A 108 -21.89 26.43 -6.55
C MET A 108 -23.30 27.00 -6.39
N GLU A 109 -24.31 26.15 -6.23
CA GLU A 109 -25.70 26.56 -6.06
C GLU A 109 -25.91 27.26 -4.70
N ALA A 110 -25.35 26.69 -3.63
CA ALA A 110 -25.36 27.32 -2.31
C ALA A 110 -24.55 28.64 -2.30
N GLY A 111 -23.44 28.70 -3.03
CA GLY A 111 -22.64 29.91 -3.24
C GLY A 111 -23.44 31.01 -3.96
N TYR A 112 -24.15 30.66 -5.03
CA TYR A 112 -25.02 31.57 -5.77
C TYR A 112 -26.17 32.11 -4.90
N LYS A 113 -26.80 31.27 -4.06
CA LYS A 113 -27.84 31.70 -3.13
C LYS A 113 -27.32 32.71 -2.11
N ARG A 114 -26.15 32.44 -1.51
CA ARG A 114 -25.50 33.36 -0.57
C ARG A 114 -25.10 34.68 -1.23
N HIS A 115 -24.56 34.63 -2.45
CA HIS A 115 -24.21 35.82 -3.22
C HIS A 115 -25.42 36.73 -3.47
N HIS A 116 -26.54 36.17 -3.93
CA HIS A 116 -27.79 36.93 -4.12
C HIS A 116 -28.30 37.56 -2.82
N GLN A 117 -28.19 36.84 -1.71
CA GLN A 117 -28.59 37.37 -0.40
C GLN A 117 -27.74 38.58 0.02
N LEU A 118 -26.44 38.57 -0.27
CA LEU A 118 -25.54 39.68 0.03
C LEU A 118 -25.84 40.92 -0.82
N LEU A 119 -26.15 40.74 -2.12
CA LEU A 119 -26.54 41.85 -3.00
C LEU A 119 -27.86 42.51 -2.58
N ARG A 120 -28.82 41.72 -2.09
CA ARG A 120 -30.06 42.27 -1.49
C ARG A 120 -29.79 43.05 -0.21
N ARG A 121 -28.93 42.53 0.68
CA ARG A 121 -28.54 43.25 1.92
C ARG A 121 -27.88 44.60 1.66
N GLN A 122 -27.09 44.69 0.60
CA GLN A 122 -26.45 45.95 0.19
C GLN A 122 -27.41 46.84 -0.62
N TYR A 123 -28.69 46.48 -0.71
CA TYR A 123 -29.71 47.18 -1.48
C TYR A 123 -29.27 47.44 -2.92
N PHE A 124 -28.56 46.50 -3.56
CA PHE A 124 -28.24 46.60 -4.99
C PHE A 124 -29.41 46.11 -5.86
N MET A 125 -30.12 45.08 -5.38
CA MET A 125 -31.26 44.50 -6.09
C MET A 125 -32.59 45.21 -5.76
N ASP A 126 -32.73 45.72 -4.53
CA ASP A 126 -33.97 46.33 -4.04
C ASP A 126 -33.95 47.87 -4.14
N ARG A 127 -33.11 48.42 -5.03
CA ARG A 127 -33.13 49.85 -5.34
C ARG A 127 -34.46 50.15 -6.00
N LYS A 128 -35.23 51.08 -5.44
CA LYS A 128 -36.34 51.68 -6.18
C LYS A 128 -35.73 52.36 -7.40
N SER A 129 -35.90 51.76 -8.58
CA SER A 129 -35.44 52.31 -9.85
C SER A 129 -36.31 53.53 -10.19
N GLY A 130 -36.00 54.64 -9.55
CA GLY A 130 -36.53 55.95 -9.88
C GLY A 130 -35.37 56.93 -9.93
N PRO A 131 -35.45 57.98 -10.75
CA PRO A 131 -34.45 59.04 -10.72
C PRO A 131 -34.32 59.56 -9.28
N PRO A 132 -33.10 59.95 -8.85
CA PRO A 132 -32.89 60.47 -7.50
C PRO A 132 -33.88 61.62 -7.26
N ARG A 133 -34.51 61.63 -6.08
CA ARG A 133 -35.42 62.72 -5.72
C ARG A 133 -34.63 64.03 -5.80
N PRO A 134 -35.13 65.05 -6.54
CA PRO A 134 -34.43 66.32 -6.64
C PRO A 134 -34.29 66.92 -5.24
N ILE A 135 -33.07 67.34 -4.90
CA ILE A 135 -32.75 68.02 -3.65
C ILE A 135 -32.90 69.53 -3.91
N PHE A 136 -34.08 69.94 -4.38
CA PHE A 136 -34.52 71.33 -4.48
C PHE A 136 -36.04 71.36 -4.43
#